data_AF-A0A2N0BHA7-F1
#
_entry.id   AF-A0A2N0BHA7-F1
#
_cell.length_a   1.000
_cell.length_b   1.000
_cell.length_c   1.000
_cell.angle_alpha   90.00
_cell.angle_beta   90.00
_cell.angle_gamma   90.00
#
_symmetry.space_group_name_H-M   'P 1'
#
loop_
_entity.id
_entity.type
_entity.pdbx_description
1 polymer ?
#
loop_
_entity_poly.entity_id
_entity_poly.type
_entity_poly.pdbx_seq_one_letter_code
_entity_poly.pdbx_strand_id
1 'polypeptide(L)'
;MNKSIRIVPRIQVYDFPHRGIRNALSIWILETGKTDFQNQDEWKRLTDLCFEVFRLLEIHARDEENVSLSRLSDIDPSYSEKDVRTHVQLENRVSEIKGILGAIEGSDPDSRNESKTEFYNSIIRFQTAYLSHMEEEETQTQSYLWKEFSDSQLEDHRKEIMASLSKEDLRLWIRYVAPTLPSEEREKFESVTRKLLS
;
A
#
# COMPACT_ATOMS: atom_id res chain seq x y z
N MET A 1 -18.28 42.22 8.03
CA MET A 1 -18.20 40.78 8.34
C MET A 1 -17.36 40.10 7.28
N ASN A 2 -16.10 39.80 7.56
CA ASN A 2 -15.25 39.01 6.66
C ASN A 2 -15.74 37.57 6.70
N LYS A 3 -16.37 37.10 5.60
CA LYS A 3 -16.56 35.66 5.39
C LYS A 3 -15.17 35.07 5.25
N SER A 4 -14.71 34.35 6.27
CA SER A 4 -13.51 33.50 6.15
C SER A 4 -13.74 32.58 4.95
N ILE A 5 -12.96 32.76 3.89
CA ILE A 5 -12.97 31.87 2.74
C ILE A 5 -12.43 30.54 3.26
N ARG A 6 -13.31 29.55 3.44
CA ARG A 6 -12.88 28.17 3.68
C ARG A 6 -12.26 27.68 2.39
N ILE A 7 -10.94 27.69 2.32
CA ILE A 7 -10.19 26.98 1.28
C ILE A 7 -10.40 25.50 1.59
N VAL A 8 -11.18 24.82 0.76
CA VAL A 8 -11.27 23.36 0.80
C VAL A 8 -9.95 22.83 0.26
N PRO A 9 -9.19 22.03 1.02
CA PRO A 9 -7.96 21.42 0.51
C PRO A 9 -8.27 20.58 -0.73
N ARG A 10 -7.40 20.65 -1.76
CA ARG A 10 -7.48 19.79 -2.95
C ARG A 10 -7.36 18.32 -2.53
N ILE A 11 -7.93 17.42 -3.33
CA ILE A 11 -7.91 15.98 -3.04
C ILE A 11 -6.50 15.42 -3.15
N GLN A 12 -6.05 14.73 -2.11
CA GLN A 12 -4.82 13.96 -2.08
C GLN A 12 -5.15 12.50 -2.42
N VAL A 13 -4.79 12.04 -3.63
CA VAL A 13 -5.23 10.70 -4.09
C VAL A 13 -4.50 9.56 -3.35
N TYR A 14 -3.25 9.80 -2.99
CA TYR A 14 -2.35 8.83 -2.37
C TYR A 14 -2.56 8.68 -0.85
N ASP A 15 -3.26 9.63 -0.23
CA ASP A 15 -3.33 9.79 1.22
C ASP A 15 -3.92 8.57 1.96
N PHE A 16 -5.04 8.05 1.48
CA PHE A 16 -5.66 6.84 2.04
C PHE A 16 -4.85 5.56 1.80
N PRO A 17 -4.51 5.20 0.54
CA PRO A 17 -3.77 3.97 0.29
C PRO A 17 -2.40 3.97 0.98
N HIS A 18 -1.64 5.07 0.92
CA HIS A 18 -0.30 5.09 1.47
C HIS A 18 -0.27 5.02 2.99
N ARG A 19 -1.27 5.57 3.70
CA ARG A 19 -1.37 5.34 5.16
C ARG A 19 -1.62 3.88 5.49
N GLY A 20 -2.50 3.22 4.74
CA GLY A 20 -2.75 1.78 4.88
C GLY A 20 -1.47 0.97 4.67
N ILE A 21 -0.73 1.27 3.60
CA ILE A 21 0.56 0.62 3.30
C ILE A 21 1.58 0.89 4.41
N ARG A 22 1.76 2.13 4.85
CA ARG A 22 2.67 2.47 5.95
C ARG A 22 2.36 1.69 7.23
N ASN A 23 1.08 1.51 7.55
CA ASN A 23 0.65 0.69 8.68
C ASN A 23 1.01 -0.79 8.47
N ALA A 24 0.69 -1.34 7.30
CA ALA A 24 1.01 -2.72 6.95
C ALA A 24 2.52 -3.00 7.01
N LEU A 25 3.35 -2.12 6.45
CA LEU A 25 4.81 -2.21 6.50
C LEU A 25 5.34 -2.14 7.94
N SER A 26 4.79 -1.24 8.76
CA SER A 26 5.19 -1.09 10.17
C SER A 26 4.88 -2.35 11.00
N ILE A 27 3.70 -2.95 10.79
CA ILE A 27 3.34 -4.23 11.40
C ILE A 27 4.27 -5.33 10.89
N TRP A 28 4.49 -5.41 9.57
CA TRP A 28 5.28 -6.47 8.96
C TRP A 28 6.72 -6.56 9.48
N ILE A 29 7.41 -5.42 9.59
CA ILE A 29 8.79 -5.42 10.12
C ILE A 29 8.82 -5.78 11.61
N LEU A 30 7.87 -5.28 12.40
CA LEU A 30 7.78 -5.57 13.83
C LEU A 30 7.51 -7.06 14.07
N GLU A 31 6.52 -7.63 13.38
CA GLU A 31 6.16 -9.03 13.51
C GLU A 31 7.34 -9.92 13.08
N THR A 32 7.98 -9.62 11.94
CA THR A 32 9.17 -10.37 11.50
C THR A 32 10.29 -10.36 12.56
N GLY A 33 10.54 -9.20 13.18
CA GLY A 33 11.60 -9.06 14.18
C GLY A 33 11.37 -9.89 15.44
N LYS A 34 10.12 -10.01 15.90
CA LYS A 34 9.80 -10.73 17.15
C LYS A 34 9.47 -12.21 16.95
N THR A 35 8.99 -12.63 15.78
CA THR A 35 8.59 -14.01 15.51
C THR A 35 9.75 -14.99 15.69
N ASP A 36 9.51 -16.08 16.41
CA ASP A 36 10.35 -17.27 16.39
C ASP A 36 10.00 -18.14 15.18
N PHE A 37 10.95 -18.33 14.26
CA PHE A 37 10.69 -19.03 12.99
C PHE A 37 10.61 -20.56 13.18
N GLN A 38 11.10 -21.07 14.31
CA GLN A 38 10.98 -22.48 14.69
C GLN A 38 9.61 -22.77 15.31
N ASN A 39 8.93 -21.75 15.85
CA ASN A 39 7.57 -21.89 16.35
C ASN A 39 6.57 -21.90 15.18
N GLN A 40 5.96 -23.06 14.94
CA GLN A 40 5.05 -23.27 13.81
C GLN A 40 3.86 -22.31 13.79
N ASP A 41 3.27 -22.00 14.94
CA ASP A 41 2.10 -21.12 15.03
C ASP A 41 2.48 -19.66 14.77
N GLU A 42 3.64 -19.22 15.28
CA GLU A 42 4.16 -17.87 14.99
C GLU A 42 4.57 -17.73 13.53
N TRP A 43 5.24 -18.74 12.97
CA TRP A 43 5.60 -18.80 11.57
C TRP A 43 4.38 -18.74 10.66
N LYS A 44 3.32 -19.47 10.99
CA LYS A 44 2.06 -19.42 10.24
C LYS A 44 1.46 -18.01 10.26
N ARG A 45 1.45 -17.33 11.40
CA ARG A 45 0.93 -15.95 11.49
C ARG A 45 1.78 -14.97 10.68
N LEU A 46 3.11 -15.12 10.69
CA LEU A 46 4.00 -14.28 9.91
C LEU A 46 3.83 -14.50 8.40
N THR A 47 3.70 -15.75 7.95
CA THR A 47 3.48 -16.08 6.54
C THR A 47 2.14 -15.55 6.04
N ASP A 48 1.05 -15.73 6.81
CA ASP A 48 -0.27 -15.14 6.50
C ASP A 48 -0.16 -13.60 6.36
N LEU A 49 0.53 -12.94 7.28
CA LEU A 49 0.79 -11.50 7.21
C LEU A 49 1.61 -11.11 5.96
N CYS A 50 2.63 -11.87 5.60
CA CYS A 50 3.40 -11.61 4.38
C CYS A 50 2.50 -11.63 3.15
N PHE A 51 1.62 -12.62 3.02
CA PHE A 51 0.68 -12.70 1.89
C PHE A 51 -0.34 -11.57 1.88
N GLU A 52 -0.85 -11.16 3.04
CA GLU A 52 -1.71 -9.97 3.16
C GLU A 52 -0.98 -8.72 2.64
N VAL A 53 0.26 -8.50 3.07
CA VAL A 53 1.07 -7.34 2.63
C VAL A 53 1.37 -7.41 1.13
N PHE A 54 1.79 -8.57 0.61
CA PHE A 54 2.03 -8.72 -0.83
C PHE A 54 0.80 -8.41 -1.66
N ARG A 55 -0.37 -8.86 -1.21
CA ARG A 55 -1.63 -8.58 -1.89
C ARG A 55 -1.97 -7.10 -1.86
N LEU A 56 -1.76 -6.43 -0.71
CA LEU A 56 -2.00 -5.00 -0.57
C LEU A 56 -1.15 -4.17 -1.56
N LEU A 57 0.14 -4.50 -1.67
CA LEU A 57 1.08 -3.82 -2.56
C LEU A 57 0.73 -4.06 -4.04
N GLU A 58 0.38 -5.30 -4.41
CA GLU A 58 -0.07 -5.66 -5.75
C GLU A 58 -1.32 -4.87 -6.16
N ILE A 59 -2.32 -4.78 -5.27
CA ILE A 59 -3.56 -4.04 -5.55
C ILE A 59 -3.26 -2.57 -5.80
N HIS A 60 -2.46 -1.93 -4.96
CA HIS A 60 -2.20 -0.50 -5.08
C HIS A 60 -1.40 -0.14 -6.33
N ALA A 61 -0.32 -0.87 -6.65
CA ALA A 61 0.42 -0.64 -7.88
C ALA A 61 -0.48 -0.82 -9.12
N ARG A 62 -1.27 -1.91 -9.16
CA ARG A 62 -2.24 -2.17 -10.23
C ARG A 62 -3.25 -1.03 -10.38
N ASP A 63 -3.84 -0.58 -9.28
CA ASP A 63 -4.92 0.41 -9.31
C ASP A 63 -4.38 1.78 -9.75
N GLU A 64 -3.18 2.15 -9.32
CA GLU A 64 -2.55 3.40 -9.76
C GLU A 64 -2.16 3.37 -11.22
N GLU A 65 -1.54 2.27 -11.68
CA GLU A 65 -1.15 2.09 -13.07
C GLU A 65 -2.35 2.12 -14.01
N ASN A 66 -3.45 1.47 -13.66
CA ASN A 66 -4.64 1.41 -14.50
C ASN A 66 -5.50 2.69 -14.47
N VAL A 67 -5.36 3.52 -13.44
CA VAL A 67 -6.27 4.66 -13.22
C VAL A 67 -5.53 5.99 -13.23
N SER A 68 -4.76 6.30 -12.19
CA SER A 68 -4.16 7.62 -12.01
C SER A 68 -2.96 7.84 -12.92
N LEU A 69 -2.04 6.88 -12.97
CA LEU A 69 -0.82 6.96 -13.77
C LEU A 69 -1.10 6.79 -15.27
N SER A 70 -2.06 5.93 -15.66
CA SER A 70 -2.51 5.83 -17.06
C SER A 70 -3.03 7.17 -17.56
N ARG A 71 -3.91 7.83 -16.80
CA ARG A 71 -4.48 9.12 -17.20
C ARG A 71 -3.46 10.25 -17.28
N LEU A 72 -2.46 10.24 -16.40
CA LEU A 72 -1.33 11.15 -16.53
C LEU A 72 -0.52 10.84 -17.80
N SER A 73 -0.27 9.56 -18.08
CA SER A 73 0.48 9.12 -19.26
C SER A 73 -0.22 9.50 -20.57
N ASP A 74 -1.55 9.41 -20.61
CA ASP A 74 -2.37 9.81 -21.76
C ASP A 74 -2.23 11.30 -22.10
N ILE A 75 -1.90 12.13 -21.10
CA ILE A 75 -1.66 13.57 -21.27
C ILE A 75 -0.19 13.82 -21.65
N ASP A 76 0.72 13.31 -20.83
CA ASP A 76 2.17 13.40 -21.04
C ASP A 76 2.84 12.16 -20.40
N PRO A 77 3.44 11.25 -21.20
CA PRO A 77 4.10 10.06 -20.67
C PRO A 77 5.17 10.34 -19.61
N SER A 78 5.80 11.52 -19.64
CA SER A 78 6.82 11.90 -18.66
C SER A 78 6.25 12.09 -17.24
N TYR A 79 4.93 12.26 -17.09
CA TYR A 79 4.29 12.45 -15.77
C TYR A 79 4.22 11.18 -14.94
N SER A 80 4.27 10.00 -15.56
CA SER A 80 4.19 8.72 -14.86
C SER A 80 5.35 7.76 -15.16
N GLU A 81 6.24 8.08 -16.10
CA GLU A 81 7.36 7.20 -16.50
C GLU A 81 8.21 6.75 -15.31
N LYS A 82 8.51 7.67 -14.37
CA LYS A 82 9.34 7.35 -13.21
C LYS A 82 8.63 6.44 -12.23
N ASP A 83 7.35 6.67 -11.95
CA ASP A 83 6.56 5.83 -11.03
C ASP A 83 6.43 4.41 -11.57
N VAL A 84 6.06 4.27 -12.84
CA VAL A 84 5.95 2.96 -13.51
C VAL A 84 7.28 2.20 -13.47
N ARG A 85 8.41 2.88 -13.72
CA ARG A 85 9.73 2.25 -13.62
C ARG A 85 10.05 1.84 -12.18
N THR A 86 9.70 2.65 -11.19
CA THR A 86 9.94 2.34 -9.77
C THR A 86 9.05 1.19 -9.30
N HIS A 87 7.80 1.10 -9.75
CA HIS A 87 6.92 -0.04 -9.50
C HIS A 87 7.56 -1.35 -9.96
N VAL A 88 8.06 -1.43 -11.20
CA VAL A 88 8.76 -2.62 -11.70
C VAL A 88 9.94 -2.99 -10.79
N GLN A 89 10.69 -2.02 -10.26
CA GLN A 89 11.79 -2.30 -9.33
C GLN A 89 11.29 -2.83 -7.98
N LEU A 90 10.21 -2.26 -7.45
CA LEU A 90 9.61 -2.68 -6.19
C LEU A 90 8.95 -4.06 -6.29
N GLU A 91 8.29 -4.36 -7.40
CA GLU A 91 7.73 -5.68 -7.71
C GLU A 91 8.80 -6.77 -7.77
N ASN A 92 9.94 -6.48 -8.40
CA ASN A 92 11.09 -7.40 -8.40
C ASN A 92 11.58 -7.68 -6.97
N ARG A 93 11.66 -6.66 -6.11
CA ARG A 93 12.01 -6.83 -4.69
C ARG A 93 10.98 -7.64 -3.92
N VAL A 94 9.68 -7.45 -4.20
CA VAL A 94 8.62 -8.29 -3.62
C VAL A 94 8.80 -9.75 -4.06
N SER A 95 9.15 -9.99 -5.33
CA SER A 95 9.44 -11.34 -5.83
C SER A 95 10.66 -11.96 -5.15
N GLU A 96 11.73 -11.19 -4.92
CA GLU A 96 12.90 -11.65 -4.15
C GLU A 96 12.51 -12.05 -2.72
N ILE A 97 11.73 -11.22 -2.02
CA ILE A 97 11.27 -11.52 -0.66
C ILE A 97 10.36 -12.76 -0.63
N LYS A 98 9.46 -12.92 -1.61
CA LYS A 98 8.65 -14.14 -1.78
C LYS A 98 9.55 -15.38 -1.96
N GLY A 99 10.63 -15.25 -2.73
CA GLY A 99 11.63 -16.31 -2.90
C GLY A 99 12.32 -16.69 -1.59
N ILE A 100 12.77 -15.70 -0.81
CA ILE A 100 13.37 -15.93 0.51
C ILE A 100 12.35 -16.61 1.44
N LEU A 101 11.11 -16.11 1.50
CA LEU A 101 10.05 -16.71 2.32
C LEU A 101 9.79 -18.18 1.95
N GLY A 102 9.73 -18.49 0.65
CA GLY A 102 9.55 -19.86 0.15
C GLY A 102 10.73 -20.77 0.47
N ALA A 103 11.96 -20.26 0.43
CA ALA A 103 13.15 -21.01 0.82
C ALA A 103 13.14 -21.37 2.32
N ILE A 104 12.69 -20.44 3.18
CA ILE A 104 12.55 -20.68 4.62
C ILE A 104 11.42 -21.68 4.90
N GLU A 105 10.29 -21.58 4.21
CA GLU A 105 9.20 -22.55 4.34
C GLU A 105 9.68 -23.96 3.98
N GLY A 106 10.49 -24.10 2.93
CA GLY A 106 11.04 -25.37 2.47
C GLY A 106 12.21 -25.92 3.29
N SER A 107 12.77 -25.15 4.23
CA SER A 107 13.88 -25.61 5.06
C SER A 107 13.40 -26.44 6.25
N ASP A 108 14.33 -27.14 6.91
CA ASP A 108 14.07 -27.81 8.18
C ASP A 108 13.52 -26.79 9.20
N PRO A 109 12.33 -27.00 9.81
CA PRO A 109 11.77 -26.10 10.81
C PRO A 109 12.77 -25.71 11.90
N ASP A 110 13.61 -26.65 12.34
CA ASP A 110 14.62 -26.43 13.38
C ASP A 110 15.80 -25.56 12.91
N SER A 111 15.91 -25.27 11.62
CA SER A 111 16.96 -24.38 11.06
C SER A 111 16.44 -22.99 10.67
N ARG A 112 15.11 -22.75 10.65
CA ARG A 112 14.53 -21.54 10.05
C ARG A 112 15.02 -20.23 10.68
N ASN A 113 15.33 -20.25 11.98
CA ASN A 113 15.87 -19.08 12.69
C ASN A 113 17.22 -18.61 12.11
N GLU A 114 17.99 -19.46 11.44
CA GLU A 114 19.24 -19.09 10.77
C GLU A 114 19.01 -18.09 9.63
N SER A 115 17.82 -18.12 8.99
CA SER A 115 17.46 -17.23 7.88
C SER A 115 16.80 -15.92 8.32
N LYS A 116 16.48 -15.78 9.62
CA LYS A 116 15.72 -14.65 10.15
C LYS A 116 16.39 -13.31 9.88
N THR A 117 17.70 -13.21 10.08
CA THR A 117 18.45 -11.97 9.87
C THR A 117 18.41 -11.52 8.41
N GLU A 118 18.58 -12.42 7.45
CA GLU A 118 18.53 -12.04 6.03
C GLU A 118 17.11 -11.64 5.61
N PHE A 119 16.09 -12.40 6.03
CA PHE A 119 14.71 -12.05 5.74
C PHE A 119 14.34 -10.67 6.31
N TYR A 120 14.68 -10.42 7.57
CA TYR A 120 14.46 -9.12 8.22
C TYR A 120 15.18 -7.97 7.49
N ASN A 121 16.44 -8.15 7.11
CA ASN A 121 17.20 -7.13 6.39
C ASN A 121 16.64 -6.89 4.97
N SER A 122 16.13 -7.93 4.30
CA SER A 122 15.49 -7.79 2.99
C SER A 122 14.25 -6.88 3.06
N ILE A 123 13.44 -7.04 4.12
CA ILE A 123 12.28 -6.19 4.37
C ILE A 123 12.71 -4.74 4.65
N ILE A 124 13.74 -4.50 5.45
CA ILE A 124 14.23 -3.12 5.71
C ILE A 124 14.64 -2.42 4.41
N ARG A 125 15.41 -3.10 3.56
CA ARG A 125 15.86 -2.54 2.26
C ARG A 125 14.67 -2.23 1.36
N PHE A 126 13.71 -3.15 1.30
CA PHE A 126 12.47 -2.96 0.56
C PHE A 126 11.65 -1.77 1.09
N GLN A 127 11.40 -1.71 2.40
CA GLN A 127 10.62 -0.64 3.02
C GLN A 127 11.26 0.74 2.83
N THR A 128 12.58 0.82 2.89
CA THR A 128 13.29 2.08 2.64
C THR A 128 13.01 2.58 1.22
N ALA A 129 13.13 1.71 0.22
CA ALA A 129 12.83 2.05 -1.16
C ALA A 129 11.33 2.42 -1.36
N TYR A 130 10.43 1.65 -0.74
CA TYR A 130 8.99 1.84 -0.88
C TYR A 130 8.52 3.16 -0.24
N LEU A 131 9.06 3.51 0.93
CA LEU A 131 8.72 4.77 1.61
C LEU A 131 9.23 5.99 0.82
N SER A 132 10.40 5.89 0.17
CA SER A 132 10.89 6.94 -0.73
C SER A 132 10.02 7.07 -1.97
N HIS A 133 9.55 5.96 -2.55
CA HIS A 133 8.63 5.97 -3.68
C HIS A 133 7.30 6.67 -3.33
N MET A 134 6.68 6.30 -2.22
CA MET A 134 5.42 6.93 -1.79
C MET A 134 5.56 8.44 -1.51
N GLU A 135 6.70 8.88 -0.98
CA GLU A 135 6.97 10.32 -0.76
C GLU A 135 7.10 11.08 -2.08
N GLU A 136 7.71 10.44 -3.08
CA GLU A 136 7.81 11.01 -4.42
C GLU A 136 6.44 11.16 -5.09
N GLU A 137 5.59 10.14 -5.02
CA GLU A 137 4.21 10.21 -5.55
C GLU A 137 3.41 11.33 -4.87
N GLU A 138 3.51 11.44 -3.55
CA GLU A 138 2.81 12.43 -2.75
C GLU A 138 3.28 13.88 -3.00
N THR A 139 4.52 14.07 -3.43
CA THR A 139 5.12 15.41 -3.59
C THR A 139 5.26 15.83 -5.05
N GLN A 140 5.52 14.90 -5.96
CA GLN A 140 5.77 15.16 -7.38
C GLN A 140 4.56 14.73 -8.22
N THR A 141 4.18 13.46 -8.21
CA THR A 141 3.08 12.95 -9.07
C THR A 141 1.74 13.57 -8.72
N GLN A 142 1.48 13.77 -7.42
CA GLN A 142 0.32 14.48 -6.90
C GLN A 142 0.20 15.91 -7.46
N SER A 143 1.34 16.57 -7.74
CA SER A 143 1.35 17.92 -8.32
C SER A 143 0.88 17.91 -9.78
N TYR A 144 1.25 16.89 -10.57
CA TYR A 144 0.73 16.70 -11.92
C TYR A 144 -0.76 16.41 -11.91
N LEU A 145 -1.22 15.57 -10.97
CA LEU A 145 -2.65 15.30 -10.82
C LEU A 145 -3.47 16.57 -10.54
N TRP A 146 -2.97 17.45 -9.68
CA TRP A 146 -3.65 18.72 -9.41
C TRP A 146 -3.61 19.72 -10.55
N LYS A 147 -2.55 19.67 -11.36
CA LYS A 147 -2.36 20.50 -12.54
C LYS A 147 -3.36 20.12 -13.63
N GLU A 148 -3.53 18.82 -13.87
CA GLU A 148 -4.29 18.31 -15.02
C GLU A 148 -5.76 17.98 -14.70
N PHE A 149 -6.10 17.68 -13.44
CA PHE A 149 -7.44 17.25 -13.05
C PHE A 149 -8.06 18.17 -12.01
N SER A 150 -9.37 18.37 -12.14
CA SER A 150 -10.22 18.95 -11.09
C SER A 150 -10.49 17.94 -9.97
N ASP A 151 -10.89 18.40 -8.79
CA ASP A 151 -11.25 17.50 -7.68
C ASP A 151 -12.41 16.57 -8.05
N SER A 152 -13.35 17.00 -8.91
CA SER A 152 -14.42 16.10 -9.38
C SER A 152 -13.88 14.95 -10.22
N GLN A 153 -12.88 15.20 -11.07
CA GLN A 153 -12.24 14.15 -11.88
C GLN A 153 -11.42 13.21 -11.00
N LEU A 154 -10.69 13.75 -10.01
CA LEU A 154 -9.95 12.92 -9.05
C LEU A 154 -10.90 12.05 -8.19
N GLU A 155 -12.08 12.56 -7.85
CA GLU A 155 -13.13 11.74 -7.22
C GLU A 155 -13.62 10.61 -8.12
N ASP A 156 -13.73 10.85 -9.42
CA ASP A 156 -14.14 9.81 -10.37
C ASP A 156 -13.05 8.74 -10.52
N HIS A 157 -11.76 9.09 -10.48
CA HIS A 157 -10.66 8.12 -10.42
C HIS A 157 -10.81 7.23 -9.17
N ARG A 158 -11.05 7.84 -8.01
CA ARG A 158 -11.26 7.10 -6.76
C ARG A 158 -12.45 6.16 -6.84
N LYS A 159 -13.57 6.59 -7.43
CA LYS A 159 -14.76 5.73 -7.61
C LYS A 159 -14.46 4.55 -8.51
N GLU A 160 -13.70 4.75 -9.59
CA GLU A 160 -13.28 3.68 -10.48
C GLU A 160 -12.42 2.64 -9.75
N ILE A 161 -11.42 3.08 -8.99
CA ILE A 161 -10.59 2.20 -8.15
C ILE A 161 -11.49 1.44 -7.17
N MET A 162 -12.36 2.14 -6.43
CA MET A 162 -13.24 1.48 -5.47
C MET A 162 -14.20 0.46 -6.12
N ALA A 163 -14.59 0.68 -7.38
CA ALA A 163 -15.44 -0.23 -8.13
C ALA A 163 -14.68 -1.45 -8.68
N SER A 164 -13.36 -1.37 -8.84
CA SER A 164 -12.52 -2.49 -9.29
C SER A 164 -12.17 -3.48 -8.16
N LEU A 165 -12.27 -3.05 -6.91
CA LEU A 165 -11.93 -3.87 -5.75
C LEU A 165 -12.93 -5.01 -5.53
N SER A 166 -12.40 -6.22 -5.31
CA SER A 166 -13.19 -7.32 -4.77
C SER A 166 -13.61 -7.04 -3.33
N LYS A 167 -14.62 -7.75 -2.81
CA LYS A 167 -15.01 -7.61 -1.39
C LYS A 167 -13.86 -7.99 -0.45
N GLU A 168 -13.04 -8.95 -0.85
CA GLU A 168 -11.87 -9.42 -0.11
C GLU A 168 -10.76 -8.36 -0.09
N ASP A 169 -10.45 -7.75 -1.24
CA ASP A 169 -9.47 -6.67 -1.35
C ASP A 169 -9.92 -5.43 -0.56
N LEU A 170 -11.23 -5.10 -0.60
CA LEU A 170 -11.78 -4.01 0.20
C LEU A 170 -11.66 -4.27 1.71
N ARG A 171 -11.93 -5.51 2.17
CA ARG A 171 -11.72 -5.89 3.58
C ARG A 171 -10.26 -5.79 3.99
N LEU A 172 -9.34 -6.17 3.11
CA LEU A 172 -7.91 -6.04 3.32
C LEU A 172 -7.50 -4.58 3.49
N TRP A 173 -7.94 -3.70 2.60
CA TRP A 173 -7.71 -2.25 2.72
C TRP A 173 -8.27 -1.69 4.03
N ILE A 174 -9.52 -2.04 4.40
CA ILE A 174 -10.13 -1.58 5.66
C ILE A 174 -9.28 -1.97 6.86
N ARG A 175 -8.80 -3.21 6.91
CA ARG A 175 -7.97 -3.72 8.00
C ARG A 175 -6.74 -2.86 8.26
N TYR A 176 -6.09 -2.39 7.20
CA TYR A 176 -4.86 -1.63 7.31
C TYR A 176 -5.07 -0.11 7.37
N VAL A 177 -6.16 0.41 6.79
CA VAL A 177 -6.47 1.85 6.79
C VAL A 177 -7.20 2.29 8.05
N ALA A 178 -8.25 1.57 8.48
CA ALA A 178 -9.09 2.01 9.60
C ALA A 178 -8.29 2.33 10.88
N PRO A 179 -7.25 1.54 11.27
CA PRO A 179 -6.45 1.85 12.46
C PRO A 179 -5.64 3.15 12.36
N THR A 180 -5.41 3.69 11.15
CA THR A 180 -4.63 4.91 10.96
C THR A 180 -5.47 6.18 11.03
N LEU A 181 -6.80 6.05 11.08
CA LEU A 181 -7.73 7.16 11.03
C LEU A 181 -8.07 7.67 12.45
N PRO A 182 -8.20 8.99 12.65
CA PRO A 182 -8.81 9.56 13.86
C PRO A 182 -10.22 9.00 14.09
N SER A 183 -10.67 8.93 15.35
CA SER A 183 -11.94 8.26 15.71
C SER A 183 -13.14 8.68 14.85
N GLU A 184 -13.35 9.97 14.63
CA GLU A 184 -14.48 10.47 13.83
C GLU A 184 -14.39 10.08 12.35
N GLU A 185 -13.18 10.15 11.77
CA GLU A 185 -12.94 9.75 10.38
C GLU A 185 -13.06 8.23 10.21
N ARG A 186 -12.56 7.47 11.18
CA ARG A 186 -12.66 6.02 11.22
C ARG A 186 -14.11 5.56 11.24
N GLU A 187 -14.95 6.14 12.10
CA GLU A 187 -16.37 5.79 12.17
C GLU A 187 -17.10 6.05 10.84
N LYS A 188 -16.80 7.18 10.18
CA LYS A 188 -17.34 7.50 8.85
C LYS A 188 -16.85 6.49 7.80
N PHE A 189 -15.56 6.20 7.78
CA PHE A 189 -14.95 5.24 6.87
C PHE A 189 -15.55 3.83 7.05
N GLU A 190 -15.68 3.34 8.28
CA GLU A 190 -16.27 2.04 8.59
C GLU A 190 -17.77 1.98 8.23
N SER A 191 -18.50 3.08 8.42
CA SER A 191 -19.92 3.17 8.02
C SER A 191 -20.10 3.09 6.51
N VAL A 192 -19.28 3.81 5.74
CA VAL A 192 -19.30 3.78 4.27
C VAL A 192 -18.91 2.41 3.76
N THR A 193 -17.81 1.85 4.24
CA THR A 193 -17.28 0.57 3.77
C THR A 193 -18.18 -0.62 4.14
N ARG A 194 -18.88 -0.56 5.28
CA ARG A 194 -19.90 -1.57 5.64
C ARG A 194 -21.04 -1.64 4.62
N LYS A 195 -21.47 -0.50 4.07
CA LYS A 195 -22.50 -0.46 3.01
C LYS A 195 -21.99 -1.01 1.68
N LEU A 196 -20.70 -0.86 1.39
CA LEU A 196 -20.08 -1.43 0.19
C LEU A 196 -19.90 -2.96 0.31
N LEU A 197 -19.79 -3.48 1.52
CA LEU A 197 -19.59 -4.91 1.78
C LEU A 197 -20.90 -5.71 1.92
N SER A 198 -22.03 -5.06 2.22
CA SER A 198 -23.36 -5.68 2.24
C SER A 198 -23.77 -6.06 0.82
#